data_AF-A0A1E1V2L8-F1
#
_entry.id   AF-A0A1E1V2L8-F1
#
_cell.length_a   1.000
_cell.length_b   1.000
_cell.length_c   1.000
_cell.angle_alpha   90.00
_cell.angle_beta   90.00
_cell.angle_gamma   90.00
#
_symmetry.space_group_name_H-M   'P 1'
#
loop_
_entity.id
_entity.type
_entity.pdbx_description
1 polymer ?
#
loop_
_entity_poly.entity_id
_entity_poly.type
_entity_poly.pdbx_seq_one_letter_code
_entity_poly.pdbx_strand_id
1 'polypeptide(L)'
;MMYRWVVPTSGLPACGAASVGLLLSILPLGAQTVGPSPPTITATINVTAGTTTVVGSTNVATAGATNASNVTGGTLVIDSLAGAAPGPITFQVLNGNALQANGGAITVPNGNLSILTQGGHAVLANGAASSATLNGVSITTTGVGAALVAIGGSIDATNVIVNNTATATPTISAGHGAIAEGGGTVNLHSGTSITTAAFNSVGLGASGAGSRVIADALIPITMNGGGSMGIYLHDGGQVSILPGSTFQMNGTGNVGIGVDNTAVVLGTIGSGLTVNLNNASGGPGSTGLFAVNGGSLNIADVTVQGPNAAAGAWARANSSITLSGRSVININSAQAPNAYVLQTANLATAAGPVSSVFGLVGAIPVSGLLAQGAGALITSIGTTINVSSGNFAAGADAGLGGTVDMTDNTITTTGASAFGIRVDSNGTVIGRDSRVTTAGAGGAALFINGGPGSIDLTSTTVQATGAGTVGLSSLNLTATSVNLVRLSGGSLASATSTAVEAQGPLNLTTAGTVVTGGGGLLLQTFASTFGPAQPTAVQFDASNGSVLTGDALVAA
;
A
#
# COMPACT_ATOMS: atom_id res chain seq x y z
N MET A 1 -76.54 -16.88 -44.71
CA MET A 1 -77.82 -16.32 -44.23
C MET A 1 -77.49 -15.02 -43.50
N MET A 2 -77.70 -13.84 -44.12
CA MET A 2 -78.88 -12.96 -43.96
C MET A 2 -79.04 -12.54 -42.48
N TYR A 3 -78.90 -11.30 -42.01
CA TYR A 3 -79.21 -9.92 -42.49
C TYR A 3 -78.15 -8.95 -41.90
N ARG A 4 -77.58 -7.92 -42.53
CA ARG A 4 -78.07 -6.69 -43.20
C ARG A 4 -78.97 -5.80 -42.33
N TRP A 5 -78.39 -4.70 -41.83
CA TRP A 5 -79.06 -3.39 -41.72
C TRP A 5 -78.07 -2.28 -42.16
N VAL A 6 -78.49 -1.53 -43.17
CA VAL A 6 -77.99 -0.25 -43.71
C VAL A 6 -79.30 0.55 -43.89
N VAL A 7 -79.50 1.85 -43.61
CA VAL A 7 -78.91 3.15 -44.03
C VAL A 7 -79.73 4.25 -43.25
N PRO A 8 -79.68 5.60 -43.45
CA PRO A 8 -78.67 6.52 -43.98
C PRO A 8 -78.44 7.82 -43.14
N THR A 9 -77.50 8.61 -43.68
CA THR A 9 -76.96 9.95 -43.40
C THR A 9 -77.91 11.17 -43.34
N SER A 10 -77.52 12.17 -42.54
CA SER A 10 -77.52 13.63 -42.86
C SER A 10 -76.82 14.34 -41.68
N GLY A 11 -75.73 15.10 -41.78
CA GLY A 11 -75.55 16.37 -42.50
C GLY A 11 -74.63 17.25 -41.62
N LEU A 12 -73.59 17.84 -42.25
CA LEU A 12 -72.56 18.76 -41.74
C LEU A 12 -73.14 20.01 -41.00
N PRO A 13 -72.39 20.77 -40.16
CA PRO A 13 -71.06 21.31 -40.51
C PRO A 13 -70.00 21.44 -39.40
N ALA A 14 -68.78 21.69 -39.90
CA ALA A 14 -67.55 21.99 -39.18
C ALA A 14 -67.66 23.24 -38.29
N CYS A 15 -67.09 23.13 -37.08
CA CYS A 15 -66.66 24.25 -36.27
C CYS A 15 -65.31 23.88 -35.66
N GLY A 16 -64.34 24.80 -35.77
CA GLY A 16 -62.93 24.55 -35.49
C GLY A 16 -62.64 24.13 -34.05
N ALA A 17 -61.86 23.05 -33.91
CA ALA A 17 -61.18 22.76 -32.66
C ALA A 17 -59.96 23.68 -32.57
N ALA A 18 -60.07 24.70 -31.74
CA ALA A 18 -58.94 25.46 -31.26
C ALA A 18 -57.91 24.49 -30.65
N SER A 19 -56.68 24.54 -31.16
CA SER A 19 -55.53 23.98 -30.49
C SER A 19 -55.37 24.67 -29.14
N VAL A 20 -55.84 24.02 -28.06
CA VAL A 20 -55.43 24.36 -26.71
C VAL A 20 -53.97 23.94 -26.61
N GLY A 21 -53.08 24.89 -26.93
CA GLY A 21 -51.69 24.84 -26.53
C GLY A 21 -51.70 24.81 -25.01
N LEU A 22 -51.59 23.60 -24.45
CA LEU A 22 -51.25 23.40 -23.06
C LEU A 22 -49.81 23.90 -22.92
N LEU A 23 -49.64 25.19 -22.65
CA LEU A 23 -48.43 25.70 -22.03
C LEU A 23 -48.29 24.89 -20.74
N LEU A 24 -47.40 23.89 -20.74
CA LEU A 24 -46.80 23.41 -19.50
C LEU A 24 -46.08 24.61 -18.92
N SER A 25 -46.75 25.32 -18.02
CA SER A 25 -46.11 26.27 -17.13
C SER A 25 -45.05 25.49 -16.36
N ILE A 26 -43.79 25.76 -16.67
CA ILE A 26 -42.65 25.36 -15.84
C ILE A 26 -42.80 26.14 -14.55
N LEU A 27 -43.57 25.60 -13.60
CA LEU A 27 -43.58 26.11 -12.25
C LEU A 27 -42.16 25.90 -11.71
N PRO A 28 -41.53 26.92 -11.10
CA PRO A 28 -40.24 26.75 -10.47
C PRO A 28 -40.37 25.62 -9.44
N LEU A 29 -39.59 24.55 -9.60
CA LEU A 29 -39.46 23.50 -8.59
C LEU A 29 -39.01 24.16 -7.29
N GLY A 30 -39.95 24.36 -6.37
CA GLY A 30 -39.68 24.93 -5.06
C GLY A 30 -38.70 24.06 -4.29
N ALA A 31 -37.81 24.69 -3.52
CA ALA A 31 -36.90 23.96 -2.63
C ALA A 31 -37.72 23.08 -1.68
N GLN A 32 -37.41 21.77 -1.65
CA GLN A 32 -38.08 20.82 -0.76
C GLN A 32 -37.34 20.77 0.56
N THR A 33 -38.05 20.74 1.69
CA THR A 33 -37.45 20.55 3.02
C THR A 33 -37.78 19.16 3.58
N VAL A 34 -36.81 18.53 4.23
CA VAL A 34 -36.95 17.22 4.89
C VAL A 34 -36.58 17.38 6.37
N GLY A 35 -37.52 17.10 7.27
CA GLY A 35 -37.37 17.26 8.72
C GLY A 35 -37.89 18.59 9.28
N PRO A 36 -37.79 18.83 10.60
CA PRO A 36 -37.16 17.98 11.61
C PRO A 36 -37.95 16.69 11.90
N SER A 37 -37.34 15.73 12.58
CA SER A 37 -37.99 14.51 13.10
C SER A 37 -37.95 14.52 14.64
N PRO A 38 -39.02 14.13 15.36
CA PRO A 38 -39.81 12.91 15.09
C PRO A 38 -40.99 13.06 14.13
N PRO A 39 -41.42 11.94 13.48
CA PRO A 39 -40.84 10.60 13.59
C PRO A 39 -39.58 10.42 12.72
N THR A 40 -38.71 9.47 13.10
CA THR A 40 -37.54 9.07 12.30
C THR A 40 -37.94 8.72 10.87
N ILE A 41 -37.18 9.22 9.90
CA ILE A 41 -37.43 8.95 8.48
C ILE A 41 -36.86 7.58 8.12
N THR A 42 -37.72 6.67 7.68
CA THR A 42 -37.34 5.29 7.32
C THR A 42 -37.33 5.01 5.82
N ALA A 43 -37.69 6.00 5.00
CA ALA A 43 -37.70 5.93 3.55
C ALA A 43 -36.50 6.67 2.94
N THR A 44 -36.12 6.29 1.72
CA THR A 44 -35.07 6.96 0.95
C THR A 44 -35.48 8.39 0.59
N ILE A 45 -34.58 9.33 0.85
CA ILE A 45 -34.68 10.71 0.35
C ILE A 45 -34.23 10.72 -1.10
N ASN A 46 -35.18 10.83 -2.04
CA ASN A 46 -34.90 10.87 -3.47
C ASN A 46 -34.87 12.31 -3.97
N VAL A 47 -33.78 12.67 -4.66
CA VAL A 47 -33.65 13.97 -5.34
C VAL A 47 -33.36 13.71 -6.81
N THR A 48 -34.27 14.17 -7.68
CA THR A 48 -34.21 13.95 -9.13
C THR A 48 -33.96 15.24 -9.91
N ALA A 49 -34.33 16.39 -9.33
CA ALA A 49 -34.10 17.74 -9.86
C ALA A 49 -34.26 18.77 -8.72
N GLY A 50 -33.79 20.00 -8.95
CA GLY A 50 -33.92 21.08 -7.98
C GLY A 50 -33.09 20.87 -6.72
N THR A 51 -33.45 21.57 -5.63
CA THR A 51 -32.75 21.49 -4.35
C THR A 51 -33.67 20.91 -3.28
N THR A 52 -33.19 19.90 -2.56
CA THR A 52 -33.83 19.35 -1.36
C THR A 52 -32.92 19.58 -0.16
N THR A 53 -33.43 20.16 0.92
CA THR A 53 -32.68 20.45 2.15
C THR A 53 -33.15 19.57 3.31
N VAL A 54 -32.26 18.75 3.85
CA VAL A 54 -32.44 18.10 5.16
C VAL A 54 -32.07 19.11 6.24
N VAL A 55 -33.03 19.43 7.11
CA VAL A 55 -32.87 20.47 8.14
C VAL A 55 -32.39 19.88 9.47
N GLY A 56 -31.99 20.75 10.41
CA GLY A 56 -31.50 20.34 11.73
C GLY A 56 -32.48 19.48 12.53
N SER A 57 -31.95 18.70 13.47
CA SER A 57 -32.72 17.76 14.30
C SER A 57 -33.46 16.68 13.49
N THR A 58 -32.84 16.20 12.42
CA THR A 58 -33.39 15.14 11.55
C THR A 58 -32.66 13.82 11.72
N ASN A 59 -33.40 12.75 11.92
CA ASN A 59 -32.91 11.38 11.97
C ASN A 59 -33.46 10.57 10.79
N VAL A 60 -32.55 9.97 10.03
CA VAL A 60 -32.85 9.05 8.92
C VAL A 60 -32.29 7.68 9.25
N ALA A 61 -33.15 6.66 9.30
CA ALA A 61 -32.75 5.30 9.62
C ALA A 61 -33.39 4.30 8.65
N THR A 62 -32.60 3.73 7.74
CA THR A 62 -33.09 2.73 6.77
C THR A 62 -32.63 1.32 7.13
N ALA A 63 -33.49 0.34 6.83
CA ALA A 63 -33.24 -1.07 7.06
C ALA A 63 -32.90 -1.81 5.76
N GLY A 64 -32.29 -3.00 5.88
CA GLY A 64 -31.93 -3.82 4.73
C GLY A 64 -30.90 -3.14 3.82
N ALA A 65 -31.05 -3.34 2.52
CA ALA A 65 -30.17 -2.78 1.49
C ALA A 65 -30.62 -1.39 0.97
N THR A 66 -31.57 -0.76 1.66
CA THR A 66 -32.16 0.51 1.23
C THR A 66 -31.23 1.68 1.54
N ASN A 67 -30.89 2.48 0.53
CA ASN A 67 -30.13 3.71 0.71
C ASN A 67 -30.93 4.75 1.50
N ALA A 68 -30.28 5.53 2.36
CA ALA A 68 -30.95 6.61 3.08
C ALA A 68 -31.21 7.84 2.19
N SER A 69 -30.33 8.10 1.23
CA SER A 69 -30.56 9.09 0.18
C SER A 69 -30.15 8.57 -1.19
N ASN A 70 -30.75 9.11 -2.24
CA ASN A 70 -30.39 8.82 -3.62
C ASN A 70 -30.62 10.08 -4.48
N VAL A 71 -29.52 10.71 -4.89
CA VAL A 71 -29.52 11.93 -5.70
C VAL A 71 -29.17 11.57 -7.14
N THR A 72 -30.19 11.40 -7.97
CA THR A 72 -30.02 11.07 -9.40
C THR A 72 -30.00 12.31 -10.30
N GLY A 73 -30.31 13.47 -9.73
CA GLY A 73 -30.17 14.80 -10.33
C GLY A 73 -30.46 15.88 -9.28
N GLY A 74 -30.13 17.13 -9.58
CA GLY A 74 -30.29 18.24 -8.62
C GLY A 74 -29.29 18.21 -7.46
N THR A 75 -29.68 18.75 -6.30
CA THR A 75 -28.80 18.91 -5.13
C THR A 75 -29.51 18.55 -3.83
N LEU A 76 -28.90 17.68 -3.02
CA LEU A 76 -29.27 17.43 -1.63
C LEU A 76 -28.38 18.27 -0.71
N VAL A 77 -28.97 19.18 0.05
CA VAL A 77 -28.27 19.97 1.07
C VAL A 77 -28.59 19.40 2.44
N ILE A 78 -27.58 19.13 3.26
CA ILE A 78 -27.75 18.67 4.64
C ILE A 78 -27.27 19.78 5.56
N ASP A 79 -28.20 20.55 6.12
CA ASP A 79 -27.89 21.75 6.88
C ASP A 79 -28.46 21.68 8.29
N SER A 80 -27.57 21.44 9.26
CA SER A 80 -27.89 21.35 10.68
C SER A 80 -28.38 22.68 11.29
N LEU A 81 -28.15 23.81 10.62
CA LEU A 81 -28.61 25.15 11.04
C LEU A 81 -29.93 25.54 10.39
N ALA A 82 -30.36 24.85 9.34
CA ALA A 82 -31.63 25.11 8.69
C ALA A 82 -32.81 24.56 9.50
N GLY A 83 -34.00 25.10 9.22
CA GLY A 83 -35.27 24.68 9.81
C GLY A 83 -35.64 25.37 11.13
N ALA A 84 -36.80 25.02 11.67
CA ALA A 84 -37.32 25.62 12.90
C ALA A 84 -36.60 25.16 14.18
N ALA A 85 -35.79 24.08 14.10
CA ALA A 85 -35.07 23.50 15.21
C ALA A 85 -33.63 23.09 14.78
N PRO A 86 -32.69 24.04 14.71
CA PRO A 86 -31.29 23.75 14.48
C PRO A 86 -30.77 22.68 15.44
N GLY A 87 -29.95 21.75 14.94
CA GLY A 87 -29.51 20.61 15.74
C GLY A 87 -28.86 19.52 14.90
N PRO A 88 -28.32 18.48 15.55
CA PRO A 88 -27.60 17.41 14.86
C PRO A 88 -28.49 16.68 13.85
N ILE A 89 -27.86 16.19 12.79
CA ILE A 89 -28.50 15.34 11.77
C ILE A 89 -27.84 13.96 11.82
N THR A 90 -28.63 12.90 11.78
CA THR A 90 -28.12 11.51 11.85
C THR A 90 -28.62 10.66 10.69
N PHE A 91 -27.72 9.91 10.08
CA PHE A 91 -28.03 8.89 9.08
C PHE A 91 -27.55 7.54 9.57
N GLN A 92 -28.46 6.58 9.71
CA GLN A 92 -28.16 5.22 10.11
C GLN A 92 -28.64 4.24 9.03
N VAL A 93 -27.73 3.45 8.49
CA VAL A 93 -28.04 2.47 7.43
C VAL A 93 -27.45 1.12 7.74
N LEU A 94 -28.18 0.06 7.40
CA LEU A 94 -27.67 -1.31 7.53
C LEU A 94 -26.76 -1.63 6.35
N ASN A 95 -27.32 -1.98 5.19
CA ASN A 95 -26.58 -2.42 4.01
C ASN A 95 -26.68 -1.47 2.81
N GLY A 96 -27.56 -0.46 2.87
CA GLY A 96 -27.61 0.61 1.86
C GLY A 96 -26.59 1.71 2.13
N ASN A 97 -26.36 2.55 1.13
CA ASN A 97 -25.50 3.73 1.26
C ASN A 97 -26.23 4.85 2.04
N ALA A 98 -25.52 5.55 2.92
CA ALA A 98 -26.13 6.66 3.66
C ALA A 98 -26.36 7.87 2.74
N LEU A 99 -25.28 8.36 2.13
CA LEU A 99 -25.29 9.44 1.16
C LEU A 99 -24.90 8.91 -0.23
N GLN A 100 -25.84 8.87 -1.16
CA GLN A 100 -25.56 8.43 -2.53
C GLN A 100 -25.90 9.50 -3.56
N ALA A 101 -24.86 9.98 -4.25
CA ALA A 101 -24.95 10.74 -5.48
C ALA A 101 -24.79 9.79 -6.67
N ASN A 102 -25.77 9.77 -7.56
CA ASN A 102 -25.84 8.93 -8.76
C ASN A 102 -26.34 9.74 -9.97
N GLY A 103 -25.76 10.92 -10.18
CA GLY A 103 -26.11 11.87 -11.24
C GLY A 103 -26.31 13.32 -10.77
N GLY A 104 -26.24 13.59 -9.47
CA GLY A 104 -26.36 14.94 -8.91
C GLY A 104 -25.42 15.22 -7.75
N ALA A 105 -25.70 16.26 -6.96
CA ALA A 105 -24.79 16.77 -5.94
C ALA A 105 -25.32 16.58 -4.51
N ILE A 106 -24.41 16.33 -3.57
CA ILE A 106 -24.67 16.37 -2.13
C ILE A 106 -23.79 17.45 -1.51
N THR A 107 -24.34 18.25 -0.61
CA THR A 107 -23.57 19.30 0.10
C THR A 107 -23.93 19.31 1.58
N VAL A 108 -22.91 19.27 2.43
CA VAL A 108 -23.01 19.44 3.89
C VAL A 108 -22.28 20.72 4.26
N PRO A 109 -22.92 21.91 4.20
CA PRO A 109 -22.24 23.18 4.39
C PRO A 109 -21.86 23.43 5.86
N ASN A 110 -22.75 23.06 6.76
CA ASN A 110 -22.62 23.22 8.20
C ASN A 110 -22.55 21.81 8.80
N GLY A 111 -21.52 21.53 9.61
CA GLY A 111 -21.24 20.20 10.18
C GLY A 111 -22.33 19.68 11.11
N ASN A 112 -21.96 18.84 12.09
CA ASN A 112 -22.92 18.20 12.99
C ASN A 112 -23.78 17.11 12.31
N LEU A 113 -23.26 16.54 11.21
CA LEU A 113 -23.78 15.32 10.60
C LEU A 113 -23.04 14.10 11.16
N SER A 114 -23.80 13.12 11.65
CA SER A 114 -23.27 11.81 12.04
C SER A 114 -23.83 10.72 11.13
N ILE A 115 -22.95 9.88 10.58
CA ILE A 115 -23.30 8.76 9.73
C ILE A 115 -22.85 7.46 10.40
N LEU A 116 -23.76 6.49 10.51
CA LEU A 116 -23.47 5.13 10.90
C LEU A 116 -23.88 4.16 9.79
N THR A 117 -22.92 3.41 9.25
CA THR A 117 -23.22 2.31 8.32
C THR A 117 -22.71 0.97 8.85
N GLN A 118 -23.45 -0.11 8.60
CA GLN A 118 -23.04 -1.46 9.01
C GLN A 118 -22.56 -2.33 7.84
N GLY A 119 -22.81 -1.92 6.60
CA GLY A 119 -22.49 -2.69 5.41
C GLY A 119 -22.40 -1.82 4.16
N GLY A 120 -23.22 -0.77 4.04
CA GLY A 120 -23.14 0.18 2.91
C GLY A 120 -22.06 1.25 3.07
N HIS A 121 -21.84 2.04 2.02
CA HIS A 121 -20.95 3.19 2.08
C HIS A 121 -21.56 4.34 2.86
N ALA A 122 -20.72 5.09 3.59
CA ALA A 122 -21.20 6.31 4.23
C ALA A 122 -21.47 7.40 3.18
N VAL A 123 -20.53 7.62 2.25
CA VAL A 123 -20.70 8.54 1.13
C VAL A 123 -20.25 7.87 -0.17
N LEU A 124 -21.11 7.88 -1.17
CA LEU A 124 -20.86 7.38 -2.51
C LEU A 124 -21.16 8.47 -3.56
N ALA A 125 -20.15 8.82 -4.36
CA ALA A 125 -20.31 9.60 -5.59
C ALA A 125 -20.10 8.68 -6.80
N ASN A 126 -21.20 8.20 -7.40
CA ASN A 126 -21.20 7.20 -8.45
C ASN A 126 -21.57 7.82 -9.81
N GLY A 127 -20.62 7.86 -10.75
CA GLY A 127 -20.76 8.45 -12.09
C GLY A 127 -20.18 9.86 -12.21
N ALA A 128 -19.81 10.25 -13.44
CA ALA A 128 -19.09 11.49 -13.74
C ALA A 128 -19.79 12.79 -13.33
N ALA A 129 -21.13 12.78 -13.25
CA ALA A 129 -21.92 13.94 -12.82
C ALA A 129 -22.18 13.97 -11.30
N SER A 130 -21.70 12.97 -10.57
CA SER A 130 -21.95 12.84 -9.12
C SER A 130 -20.89 13.54 -8.31
N SER A 131 -21.32 14.37 -7.36
CA SER A 131 -20.41 15.06 -6.44
C SER A 131 -20.91 15.06 -5.00
N ALA A 132 -19.99 15.02 -4.03
CA ALA A 132 -20.30 15.29 -2.63
C ALA A 132 -19.29 16.27 -2.03
N THR A 133 -19.77 17.34 -1.40
CA THR A 133 -18.95 18.30 -0.65
C THR A 133 -19.33 18.21 0.83
N LEU A 134 -18.37 17.86 1.67
CA LEU A 134 -18.58 17.53 3.08
C LEU A 134 -17.80 18.48 3.97
N ASN A 135 -18.46 19.08 4.95
CA ASN A 135 -17.82 19.85 6.01
C ASN A 135 -18.34 19.42 7.38
N GLY A 136 -17.46 18.92 8.25
CA GLY A 136 -17.80 18.62 9.65
C GLY A 136 -18.68 17.37 9.83
N VAL A 137 -18.31 16.28 9.15
CA VAL A 137 -19.04 15.00 9.17
C VAL A 137 -18.30 13.97 10.02
N SER A 138 -19.00 13.31 10.93
CA SER A 138 -18.50 12.14 11.66
C SER A 138 -19.03 10.86 11.03
N ILE A 139 -18.16 9.96 10.61
CA ILE A 139 -18.50 8.71 9.94
C ILE A 139 -18.05 7.54 10.81
N THR A 140 -19.00 6.70 11.19
CA THR A 140 -18.76 5.40 11.79
C THR A 140 -19.20 4.31 10.84
N THR A 141 -18.33 3.34 10.61
CA THR A 141 -18.59 2.21 9.71
C THR A 141 -18.23 0.92 10.43
N THR A 142 -19.17 -0.02 10.54
CA THR A 142 -19.02 -1.23 11.40
C THR A 142 -19.03 -2.55 10.62
N GLY A 143 -19.13 -2.51 9.29
CA GLY A 143 -18.94 -3.70 8.45
C GLY A 143 -18.26 -3.35 7.14
N VAL A 144 -18.65 -4.03 6.07
CA VAL A 144 -17.88 -4.13 4.82
C VAL A 144 -17.63 -2.77 4.14
N GLY A 145 -18.66 -1.93 4.03
CA GLY A 145 -18.60 -0.69 3.28
C GLY A 145 -17.50 0.29 3.72
N ALA A 146 -17.08 1.12 2.78
CA ALA A 146 -16.11 2.19 2.99
C ALA A 146 -16.74 3.51 3.42
N ALA A 147 -15.93 4.41 4.00
CA ALA A 147 -16.40 5.73 4.42
C ALA A 147 -16.66 6.66 3.22
N LEU A 148 -15.65 6.88 2.38
CA LEU A 148 -15.75 7.78 1.22
C LEU A 148 -15.42 6.98 -0.05
N VAL A 149 -16.35 6.94 -1.00
CA VAL A 149 -16.16 6.25 -2.28
C VAL A 149 -16.56 7.14 -3.45
N ALA A 150 -15.60 7.43 -4.33
CA ALA A 150 -15.87 8.07 -5.61
C ALA A 150 -15.65 7.05 -6.74
N ILE A 151 -16.72 6.67 -7.45
CA ILE A 151 -16.66 5.79 -8.63
C ILE A 151 -16.95 6.66 -9.86
N GLY A 152 -15.92 7.12 -10.55
CA GLY A 152 -16.04 8.10 -11.64
C GLY A 152 -16.54 9.50 -11.25
N GLY A 153 -17.07 9.70 -10.02
CA GLY A 153 -17.52 10.98 -9.49
C GLY A 153 -16.47 11.72 -8.65
N SER A 154 -16.89 12.72 -7.87
CA SER A 154 -15.99 13.50 -7.01
C SER A 154 -16.49 13.64 -5.56
N ILE A 155 -15.58 13.53 -4.59
CA ILE A 155 -15.84 13.86 -3.18
C ILE A 155 -14.82 14.89 -2.72
N ASP A 156 -15.27 15.93 -2.04
CA ASP A 156 -14.47 16.95 -1.38
C ASP A 156 -14.80 16.92 0.13
N ALA A 157 -13.81 16.63 0.97
CA ALA A 157 -14.00 16.34 2.38
C ALA A 157 -13.11 17.20 3.29
N THR A 158 -13.74 18.15 3.97
CA THR A 158 -13.13 19.00 4.99
C THR A 158 -13.69 18.66 6.38
N ASN A 159 -12.85 18.62 7.41
CA ASN A 159 -13.26 18.29 8.78
C ASN A 159 -14.07 16.97 8.88
N VAL A 160 -13.69 15.94 8.11
CA VAL A 160 -14.36 14.64 8.12
C VAL A 160 -13.62 13.64 9.00
N ILE A 161 -14.29 13.11 10.03
CA ILE A 161 -13.70 12.11 10.91
C ILE A 161 -14.23 10.74 10.52
N VAL A 162 -13.35 9.86 10.04
CA VAL A 162 -13.68 8.47 9.74
C VAL A 162 -13.19 7.57 10.86
N ASN A 163 -14.12 6.85 11.48
CA ASN A 163 -13.85 5.81 12.45
C ASN A 163 -14.49 4.49 12.02
N ASN A 164 -13.69 3.64 11.41
CA ASN A 164 -14.12 2.31 11.02
C ASN A 164 -13.80 1.30 12.13
N THR A 165 -14.85 0.74 12.73
CA THR A 165 -14.73 -0.27 13.78
C THR A 165 -15.12 -1.66 13.29
N ALA A 166 -15.19 -1.85 11.97
CA ALA A 166 -15.59 -3.12 11.39
C ALA A 166 -14.59 -4.23 11.74
N THR A 167 -15.10 -5.44 11.86
CA THR A 167 -14.31 -6.66 11.92
C THR A 167 -14.78 -7.54 10.77
N ALA A 168 -13.85 -7.90 9.88
CA ALA A 168 -14.12 -8.82 8.78
C ALA A 168 -13.50 -10.18 9.06
N THR A 169 -13.97 -11.20 8.32
CA THR A 169 -13.27 -12.48 8.27
C THR A 169 -11.91 -12.31 7.57
N PRO A 170 -10.92 -13.17 7.83
CA PRO A 170 -9.55 -13.04 7.28
C PRO A 170 -9.41 -13.11 5.74
N THR A 171 -10.51 -13.16 4.99
CA THR A 171 -10.53 -13.29 3.52
C THR A 171 -11.32 -12.18 2.83
N ILE A 172 -12.06 -11.36 3.56
CA ILE A 172 -12.87 -10.28 3.01
C ILE A 172 -12.34 -8.99 3.62
N SER A 173 -11.99 -7.98 2.81
CA SER A 173 -11.66 -6.68 3.39
C SER A 173 -12.91 -6.04 3.95
N ALA A 174 -12.76 -5.16 4.93
CA ALA A 174 -13.85 -4.28 5.28
C ALA A 174 -13.31 -2.90 5.56
N GLY A 175 -14.20 -1.94 5.44
CA GLY A 175 -14.06 -0.74 6.22
C GLY A 175 -12.94 0.18 5.79
N HIS A 176 -12.88 0.40 4.48
CA HIS A 176 -11.91 1.30 3.88
C HIS A 176 -12.20 2.75 4.26
N GLY A 177 -11.14 3.57 4.24
CA GLY A 177 -11.22 5.01 4.44
C GLY A 177 -11.75 5.71 3.20
N ALA A 178 -10.83 6.26 2.40
CA ALA A 178 -11.13 6.97 1.17
C ALA A 178 -10.70 6.17 -0.06
N ILE A 179 -11.66 5.84 -0.93
CA ILE A 179 -11.45 5.06 -2.15
C ILE A 179 -11.88 5.86 -3.38
N ALA A 180 -11.00 5.92 -4.37
CA ALA A 180 -11.29 6.38 -5.73
C ALA A 180 -11.23 5.19 -6.70
N GLU A 181 -12.28 5.02 -7.51
CA GLU A 181 -12.44 3.90 -8.43
C GLU A 181 -12.90 4.42 -9.80
N GLY A 182 -12.49 3.74 -10.89
CA GLY A 182 -13.03 3.97 -12.23
C GLY A 182 -13.00 5.43 -12.71
N GLY A 183 -11.95 6.19 -12.38
CA GLY A 183 -11.82 7.62 -12.73
C GLY A 183 -12.34 8.59 -11.66
N GLY A 184 -12.75 8.10 -10.49
CA GLY A 184 -13.26 8.94 -9.41
C GLY A 184 -12.18 9.78 -8.73
N THR A 185 -12.56 10.85 -8.03
CA THR A 185 -11.64 11.69 -7.26
C THR A 185 -12.13 11.90 -5.84
N VAL A 186 -11.27 11.71 -4.84
CA VAL A 186 -11.53 12.08 -3.44
C VAL A 186 -10.48 13.10 -2.99
N ASN A 187 -10.91 14.31 -2.65
CA ASN A 187 -10.06 15.35 -2.05
C ASN A 187 -10.26 15.37 -0.54
N LEU A 188 -9.17 15.30 0.21
CA LEU A 188 -9.15 15.31 1.67
C LEU A 188 -8.41 16.55 2.15
N HIS A 189 -9.13 17.40 2.88
CA HIS A 189 -8.65 18.70 3.36
C HIS A 189 -8.39 18.69 4.87
N SER A 190 -8.03 19.86 5.41
CA SER A 190 -7.75 20.05 6.82
C SER A 190 -8.87 19.53 7.74
N GLY A 191 -8.47 18.96 8.87
CA GLY A 191 -9.39 18.41 9.87
C GLY A 191 -9.95 17.03 9.52
N THR A 192 -9.64 16.49 8.34
CA THR A 192 -10.00 15.12 7.99
C THR A 192 -9.05 14.11 8.63
N SER A 193 -9.57 12.97 9.09
CA SER A 193 -8.79 11.88 9.70
C SER A 193 -9.41 10.52 9.41
N ILE A 194 -8.58 9.48 9.35
CA ILE A 194 -9.03 8.11 9.05
C ILE A 194 -8.44 7.16 10.08
N THR A 195 -9.33 6.49 10.82
CA THR A 195 -8.99 5.37 11.68
C THR A 195 -9.76 4.14 11.25
N THR A 196 -9.08 3.01 11.08
CA THR A 196 -9.73 1.73 10.79
C THR A 196 -9.28 0.65 11.77
N ALA A 197 -10.16 -0.28 12.11
CA ALA A 197 -9.85 -1.48 12.89
C ALA A 197 -10.05 -2.79 12.12
N ALA A 198 -10.47 -2.68 10.85
CA ALA A 198 -10.84 -3.80 10.02
C ALA A 198 -9.64 -4.52 9.39
N PHE A 199 -9.79 -5.82 9.22
CA PHE A 199 -8.83 -6.66 8.51
C PHE A 199 -8.78 -6.30 7.02
N ASN A 200 -7.58 -6.26 6.43
CA ASN A 200 -7.34 -5.86 5.04
C ASN A 200 -8.01 -4.53 4.62
N SER A 201 -8.19 -3.61 5.58
CA SER A 201 -8.71 -2.28 5.28
C SER A 201 -7.68 -1.46 4.51
N VAL A 202 -8.16 -0.55 3.67
CA VAL A 202 -7.32 0.39 2.92
C VAL A 202 -7.62 1.78 3.43
N GLY A 203 -6.61 2.50 3.91
CA GLY A 203 -6.77 3.88 4.40
C GLY A 203 -7.09 4.82 3.24
N LEU A 204 -6.18 4.86 2.26
CA LEU A 204 -6.30 5.63 1.01
C LEU A 204 -6.11 4.68 -0.17
N GLY A 205 -7.11 4.56 -1.04
CA GLY A 205 -7.07 3.62 -2.16
C GLY A 205 -7.45 4.29 -3.48
N ALA A 206 -6.71 3.97 -4.54
CA ALA A 206 -7.07 4.39 -5.89
C ALA A 206 -6.90 3.23 -6.87
N SER A 207 -7.95 2.92 -7.61
CA SER A 207 -7.99 1.81 -8.58
C SER A 207 -8.55 2.25 -9.93
N GLY A 208 -7.83 1.93 -11.00
CA GLY A 208 -8.17 2.25 -12.37
C GLY A 208 -7.66 3.61 -12.84
N ALA A 209 -7.45 3.73 -14.15
CA ALA A 209 -6.92 4.92 -14.79
C ALA A 209 -7.77 6.16 -14.49
N GLY A 210 -7.12 7.25 -14.07
CA GLY A 210 -7.77 8.51 -13.73
C GLY A 210 -8.31 8.59 -12.30
N SER A 211 -8.37 7.48 -11.55
CA SER A 211 -8.77 7.47 -10.15
C SER A 211 -7.74 8.17 -9.27
N ARG A 212 -8.19 9.08 -8.40
CA ARG A 212 -7.32 9.92 -7.57
C ARG A 212 -7.82 10.07 -6.15
N VAL A 213 -6.94 9.88 -5.17
CA VAL A 213 -7.14 10.42 -3.82
C VAL A 213 -6.08 11.49 -3.59
N ILE A 214 -6.50 12.69 -3.18
CA ILE A 214 -5.62 13.84 -3.02
C ILE A 214 -5.80 14.36 -1.59
N ALA A 215 -4.76 14.24 -0.78
CA ALA A 215 -4.69 14.86 0.54
C ALA A 215 -3.82 16.12 0.46
N ASP A 216 -4.45 17.29 0.49
CA ASP A 216 -3.77 18.60 0.46
C ASP A 216 -3.52 19.18 1.86
N ALA A 217 -3.81 18.38 2.89
CA ALA A 217 -3.46 18.60 4.27
C ALA A 217 -2.81 17.32 4.85
N LEU A 218 -2.17 17.43 6.01
CA LEU A 218 -1.72 16.27 6.76
C LEU A 218 -2.93 15.54 7.33
N ILE A 219 -3.26 14.38 6.76
CA ILE A 219 -4.37 13.54 7.19
C ILE A 219 -3.83 12.44 8.11
N PRO A 220 -4.19 12.40 9.40
CA PRO A 220 -3.82 11.30 10.27
C PRO A 220 -4.47 10.00 9.78
N ILE A 221 -3.64 8.99 9.48
CA ILE A 221 -4.08 7.65 9.11
C ILE A 221 -3.65 6.66 10.19
N THR A 222 -4.61 5.98 10.81
CA THR A 222 -4.38 4.95 11.82
C THR A 222 -5.07 3.65 11.43
N MET A 223 -4.28 2.59 11.27
CA MET A 223 -4.75 1.26 10.84
C MET A 223 -4.51 0.25 11.95
N ASN A 224 -5.55 -0.06 12.72
CA ASN A 224 -5.51 -0.99 13.86
C ASN A 224 -5.75 -2.45 13.47
N GLY A 225 -6.41 -2.71 12.35
CA GLY A 225 -6.65 -4.05 11.86
C GLY A 225 -5.40 -4.69 11.24
N GLY A 226 -5.28 -6.01 11.31
CA GLY A 226 -4.21 -6.77 10.64
C GLY A 226 -4.38 -6.79 9.12
N GLY A 227 -3.27 -6.94 8.40
CA GLY A 227 -3.22 -6.93 6.95
C GLY A 227 -3.66 -5.62 6.29
N SER A 228 -3.79 -4.55 7.07
CA SER A 228 -4.25 -3.26 6.57
C SER A 228 -3.19 -2.59 5.70
N MET A 229 -3.66 -1.82 4.72
CA MET A 229 -2.84 -1.04 3.80
C MET A 229 -3.05 0.45 4.05
N GLY A 230 -1.98 1.21 4.29
CA GLY A 230 -2.06 2.66 4.43
C GLY A 230 -2.50 3.29 3.11
N ILE A 231 -1.70 3.03 2.07
CA ILE A 231 -2.01 3.34 0.67
C ILE A 231 -2.07 2.05 -0.14
N TYR A 232 -3.08 1.92 -1.03
CA TYR A 232 -3.11 0.88 -2.05
C TYR A 232 -3.44 1.46 -3.43
N LEU A 233 -2.63 1.14 -4.43
CA LEU A 233 -2.74 1.65 -5.79
C LEU A 233 -2.88 0.49 -6.77
N HIS A 234 -3.86 0.56 -7.66
CA HIS A 234 -4.17 -0.50 -8.62
C HIS A 234 -4.48 0.06 -10.02
N ASP A 235 -4.03 -0.61 -11.08
CA ASP A 235 -4.38 -0.33 -12.48
C ASP A 235 -4.31 1.16 -12.90
N GLY A 236 -3.29 1.88 -12.43
CA GLY A 236 -3.04 3.28 -12.77
C GLY A 236 -3.70 4.32 -11.86
N GLY A 237 -4.38 3.91 -10.79
CA GLY A 237 -4.87 4.81 -9.75
C GLY A 237 -3.75 5.56 -9.04
N GLN A 238 -4.03 6.74 -8.49
CA GLN A 238 -3.02 7.59 -7.85
C GLN A 238 -3.48 8.10 -6.48
N VAL A 239 -2.56 8.13 -5.52
CA VAL A 239 -2.78 8.76 -4.20
C VAL A 239 -1.68 9.80 -3.99
N SER A 240 -2.08 11.05 -3.76
CA SER A 240 -1.18 12.16 -3.45
C SER A 240 -1.34 12.57 -1.99
N ILE A 241 -0.24 12.69 -1.27
CA ILE A 241 -0.23 13.15 0.14
C ILE A 241 0.85 14.20 0.34
N LEU A 242 0.65 15.10 1.31
CA LEU A 242 1.66 16.10 1.64
C LEU A 242 2.95 15.50 2.20
N PRO A 243 4.10 16.19 2.01
CA PRO A 243 5.34 15.86 2.69
C PRO A 243 5.20 15.81 4.22
N GLY A 244 5.91 14.90 4.87
CA GLY A 244 5.89 14.72 6.34
C GLY A 244 4.67 13.96 6.87
N SER A 245 3.86 13.37 5.98
CA SER A 245 2.73 12.50 6.38
C SER A 245 3.20 11.34 7.26
N THR A 246 2.35 10.88 8.19
CA THR A 246 2.65 9.78 9.10
C THR A 246 1.51 8.78 9.15
N PHE A 247 1.84 7.49 9.01
CA PHE A 247 0.89 6.38 9.11
C PHE A 247 1.17 5.55 10.37
N GLN A 248 0.14 5.37 11.20
CA GLN A 248 0.17 4.50 12.38
C GLN A 248 -0.42 3.13 12.02
N MET A 249 0.43 2.13 11.82
CA MET A 249 0.03 0.77 11.45
C MET A 249 0.15 -0.14 12.68
N ASN A 250 -0.94 -0.29 13.44
CA ASN A 250 -0.98 -0.99 14.72
C ASN A 250 -1.41 -2.47 14.60
N GLY A 251 -1.77 -2.94 13.41
CA GLY A 251 -2.04 -4.34 13.11
C GLY A 251 -0.78 -5.16 12.78
N THR A 252 -0.94 -6.48 12.64
CA THR A 252 0.11 -7.38 12.14
C THR A 252 0.01 -7.58 10.63
N GLY A 253 1.13 -7.89 9.95
CA GLY A 253 1.18 -8.06 8.51
C GLY A 253 0.77 -6.82 7.70
N ASN A 254 0.84 -5.63 8.29
CA ASN A 254 0.37 -4.42 7.61
C ASN A 254 1.31 -4.01 6.47
N VAL A 255 0.77 -3.25 5.51
CA VAL A 255 1.53 -2.68 4.39
C VAL A 255 1.42 -1.16 4.45
N GLY A 256 2.54 -0.44 4.45
CA GLY A 256 2.52 1.03 4.39
C GLY A 256 1.97 1.52 3.05
N ILE A 257 2.65 1.16 1.96
CA ILE A 257 2.26 1.45 0.58
C ILE A 257 2.31 0.16 -0.25
N GLY A 258 1.19 -0.20 -0.88
CA GLY A 258 1.10 -1.25 -1.89
C GLY A 258 0.90 -0.64 -3.28
N VAL A 259 1.77 -1.01 -4.23
CA VAL A 259 1.70 -0.57 -5.63
C VAL A 259 1.54 -1.79 -6.52
N ASP A 260 0.34 -1.95 -7.07
CA ASP A 260 -0.09 -3.08 -7.87
C ASP A 260 -0.43 -2.60 -9.29
N ASN A 261 0.33 -3.06 -10.30
CA ASN A 261 0.15 -2.66 -11.70
C ASN A 261 -0.01 -1.13 -11.91
N THR A 262 0.76 -0.34 -11.16
CA THR A 262 0.67 1.12 -11.15
C THR A 262 2.06 1.74 -11.13
N ALA A 263 2.27 2.83 -11.87
CA ALA A 263 3.49 3.63 -11.80
C ALA A 263 3.26 4.88 -10.93
N VAL A 264 4.06 5.05 -9.89
CA VAL A 264 4.06 6.20 -8.99
C VAL A 264 5.35 6.98 -9.22
N VAL A 265 5.21 8.18 -9.77
CA VAL A 265 6.33 9.08 -10.00
C VAL A 265 6.76 9.78 -8.71
N LEU A 266 8.02 10.20 -8.66
CA LEU A 266 8.57 10.91 -7.51
C LEU A 266 7.78 12.20 -7.26
N GLY A 267 7.42 12.45 -6.00
CA GLY A 267 6.66 13.63 -5.58
C GLY A 267 5.14 13.44 -5.55
N THR A 268 4.60 12.36 -6.12
CA THR A 268 3.17 12.02 -5.94
C THR A 268 2.89 11.68 -4.47
N ILE A 269 3.67 10.76 -3.90
CA ILE A 269 3.68 10.54 -2.45
C ILE A 269 4.72 11.50 -1.87
N GLY A 270 4.27 12.42 -1.00
CA GLY A 270 5.12 13.45 -0.41
C GLY A 270 6.35 12.87 0.31
N SER A 271 7.48 13.56 0.19
CA SER A 271 8.72 13.18 0.86
C SER A 271 8.60 13.25 2.39
N GLY A 272 9.44 12.54 3.14
CA GLY A 272 9.37 12.58 4.60
C GLY A 272 8.26 11.70 5.17
N LEU A 273 7.63 10.83 4.37
CA LEU A 273 6.61 9.90 4.85
C LEU A 273 7.20 9.00 5.95
N THR A 274 6.52 8.90 7.09
CA THR A 274 6.84 7.94 8.15
C THR A 274 5.78 6.85 8.23
N VAL A 275 6.19 5.59 8.10
CA VAL A 275 5.35 4.40 8.29
C VAL A 275 5.76 3.70 9.59
N ASN A 276 4.89 3.75 10.58
CA ASN A 276 5.09 3.16 11.90
C ASN A 276 4.37 1.81 12.02
N LEU A 277 5.13 0.71 11.91
CA LEU A 277 4.69 -0.68 11.99
C LEU A 277 4.75 -1.19 13.45
N ASN A 278 3.75 -0.81 14.24
CA ASN A 278 3.84 -0.78 15.71
C ASN A 278 3.60 -2.12 16.43
N ASN A 279 3.04 -3.13 15.75
CA ASN A 279 2.57 -4.33 16.44
C ASN A 279 3.66 -5.38 16.71
N ALA A 280 4.18 -5.44 17.93
CA ALA A 280 5.21 -6.41 18.31
C ALA A 280 4.71 -7.86 18.55
N SER A 281 3.41 -8.14 18.44
CA SER A 281 2.86 -9.47 18.74
C SER A 281 3.23 -10.50 17.66
N GLY A 282 3.28 -11.79 18.02
CA GLY A 282 3.78 -12.90 17.18
C GLY A 282 2.96 -13.25 15.92
N GLY A 283 2.23 -12.28 15.35
CA GLY A 283 1.64 -12.40 14.03
C GLY A 283 2.64 -12.11 12.91
N PRO A 284 2.20 -12.10 11.64
CA PRO A 284 3.09 -11.91 10.51
C PRO A 284 3.79 -10.55 10.52
N GLY A 285 4.99 -10.53 9.93
CA GLY A 285 5.82 -9.35 9.74
C GLY A 285 5.17 -8.36 8.77
N SER A 286 5.30 -7.07 9.07
CA SER A 286 4.76 -6.00 8.23
C SER A 286 5.78 -5.49 7.21
N THR A 287 5.26 -4.94 6.11
CA THR A 287 6.05 -4.42 4.98
C THR A 287 5.86 -2.91 4.88
N GLY A 288 6.94 -2.13 4.78
CA GLY A 288 6.86 -0.69 4.57
C GLY A 288 6.32 -0.37 3.19
N LEU A 289 7.06 -0.77 2.16
CA LEU A 289 6.77 -0.50 0.76
C LEU A 289 6.74 -1.80 -0.04
N PHE A 290 5.72 -1.96 -0.88
CA PHE A 290 5.51 -3.17 -1.66
C PHE A 290 5.14 -2.85 -3.10
N ALA A 291 5.83 -3.47 -4.07
CA ALA A 291 5.55 -3.33 -5.49
C ALA A 291 5.38 -4.71 -6.16
N VAL A 292 4.30 -4.87 -6.94
CA VAL A 292 3.90 -6.14 -7.54
C VAL A 292 3.19 -5.93 -8.90
N ASN A 293 3.12 -6.98 -9.71
CA ASN A 293 2.42 -7.03 -11.00
C ASN A 293 2.81 -5.89 -11.96
N GLY A 294 4.10 -5.53 -12.01
CA GLY A 294 4.57 -4.41 -12.85
C GLY A 294 4.50 -3.05 -12.16
N GLY A 295 4.11 -3.00 -10.89
CA GLY A 295 4.12 -1.79 -10.09
C GLY A 295 5.51 -1.15 -9.99
N SER A 296 5.55 0.18 -10.03
CA SER A 296 6.77 0.97 -9.89
C SER A 296 6.55 2.11 -8.91
N LEU A 297 7.42 2.22 -7.90
CA LEU A 297 7.33 3.25 -6.86
C LEU A 297 8.61 4.08 -6.78
N ASN A 298 8.53 5.37 -7.07
CA ASN A 298 9.62 6.31 -6.83
C ASN A 298 9.28 7.22 -5.63
N ILE A 299 10.08 7.16 -4.57
CA ILE A 299 9.84 7.91 -3.33
C ILE A 299 11.16 8.43 -2.71
N ALA A 300 11.07 9.51 -1.94
CA ALA A 300 12.21 10.13 -1.27
C ALA A 300 11.97 10.34 0.23
N ASP A 301 13.06 10.31 1.00
CA ASP A 301 13.10 10.63 2.43
C ASP A 301 12.06 9.85 3.26
N VAL A 302 11.87 8.56 2.98
CA VAL A 302 10.88 7.73 3.69
C VAL A 302 11.49 7.14 4.96
N THR A 303 10.71 7.09 6.04
CA THR A 303 11.04 6.33 7.25
C THR A 303 10.12 5.13 7.40
N VAL A 304 10.68 3.92 7.41
CA VAL A 304 9.96 2.69 7.75
C VAL A 304 10.51 2.17 9.07
N GLN A 305 9.66 2.03 10.07
CA GLN A 305 10.11 1.66 11.42
C GLN A 305 9.04 0.94 12.23
N GLY A 306 9.43 0.45 13.40
CA GLY A 306 8.55 -0.19 14.37
C GLY A 306 8.96 -1.64 14.65
N PRO A 307 8.45 -2.23 15.75
CA PRO A 307 8.78 -3.59 16.14
C PRO A 307 8.25 -4.65 15.15
N ASN A 308 7.23 -4.35 14.34
CA ASN A 308 6.73 -5.28 13.32
C ASN A 308 7.36 -5.09 11.93
N ALA A 309 8.30 -4.18 11.76
CA ALA A 309 8.94 -3.98 10.46
C ALA A 309 9.78 -5.21 10.10
N ALA A 310 9.34 -5.94 9.08
CA ALA A 310 9.97 -7.17 8.57
C ALA A 310 10.51 -7.02 7.14
N ALA A 311 9.87 -6.17 6.33
CA ALA A 311 10.43 -5.70 5.06
C ALA A 311 10.37 -4.17 5.01
N GLY A 312 11.48 -3.52 4.66
CA GLY A 312 11.51 -2.08 4.45
C GLY A 312 10.89 -1.73 3.10
N ALA A 313 11.54 -2.20 2.04
CA ALA A 313 11.05 -2.17 0.67
C ALA A 313 11.09 -3.57 0.05
N TRP A 314 10.00 -3.98 -0.60
CA TRP A 314 9.87 -5.29 -1.22
C TRP A 314 9.33 -5.18 -2.64
N ALA A 315 10.18 -5.52 -3.63
CA ALA A 315 9.80 -5.60 -5.04
C ALA A 315 9.64 -7.07 -5.45
N ARG A 316 8.55 -7.37 -6.15
CA ARG A 316 8.28 -8.68 -6.77
C ARG A 316 8.70 -8.69 -8.25
N ALA A 317 8.60 -9.85 -8.88
CA ALA A 317 8.92 -10.04 -10.30
C ALA A 317 8.35 -8.92 -11.19
N ASN A 318 9.18 -8.43 -12.10
CA ASN A 318 8.91 -7.33 -13.03
C ASN A 318 8.45 -6.00 -12.38
N SER A 319 8.64 -5.82 -11.08
CA SER A 319 8.21 -4.62 -10.34
C SER A 319 9.43 -3.86 -9.80
N SER A 320 9.28 -2.57 -9.51
CA SER A 320 10.40 -1.73 -9.10
C SER A 320 10.10 -0.79 -7.95
N ILE A 321 11.11 -0.53 -7.11
CA ILE A 321 11.08 0.52 -6.08
C ILE A 321 12.37 1.33 -6.16
N THR A 322 12.25 2.64 -6.28
CA THR A 322 13.36 3.60 -6.17
C THR A 322 13.21 4.40 -4.89
N LEU A 323 14.19 4.23 -3.99
CA LEU A 323 14.37 5.00 -2.78
C LEU A 323 15.47 6.05 -3.01
N SER A 324 15.17 7.30 -2.70
CA SER A 324 16.12 8.41 -2.82
C SER A 324 16.10 9.31 -1.59
N GLY A 325 17.02 10.27 -1.54
CA GLY A 325 17.16 11.18 -0.40
C GLY A 325 17.73 10.48 0.83
N ARG A 326 17.31 10.90 2.02
CA ARG A 326 17.78 10.37 3.32
C ARG A 326 16.75 9.44 3.92
N SER A 327 16.44 8.36 3.21
CA SER A 327 15.49 7.37 3.70
C SER A 327 16.09 6.58 4.88
N VAL A 328 15.24 6.15 5.82
CA VAL A 328 15.63 5.39 7.01
C VAL A 328 14.74 4.15 7.12
N ILE A 329 15.36 2.97 7.17
CA ILE A 329 14.67 1.69 7.29
C ILE A 329 15.17 0.98 8.55
N ASN A 330 14.28 0.75 9.50
CA ASN A 330 14.57 0.04 10.74
C ASN A 330 13.76 -1.27 10.81
N ILE A 331 14.45 -2.40 10.70
CA ILE A 331 13.88 -3.75 10.69
C ILE A 331 14.12 -4.44 12.03
N ASN A 332 13.04 -4.83 12.69
CA ASN A 332 13.07 -5.36 14.05
C ASN A 332 12.25 -6.64 14.23
N SER A 333 11.37 -6.97 13.28
CA SER A 333 10.50 -8.14 13.40
C SER A 333 11.26 -9.43 13.12
N ALA A 334 11.08 -10.44 13.97
CA ALA A 334 11.57 -11.80 13.74
C ALA A 334 10.64 -12.61 12.82
N GLN A 335 9.49 -12.05 12.46
CA GLN A 335 8.46 -12.71 11.67
C GLN A 335 8.62 -12.38 10.19
N ALA A 336 8.35 -13.36 9.34
CA ALA A 336 8.46 -13.21 7.88
C ALA A 336 7.59 -12.04 7.37
N PRO A 337 8.09 -11.23 6.41
CA PRO A 337 7.30 -10.17 5.82
C PRO A 337 6.11 -10.71 5.01
N ASN A 338 4.97 -10.07 5.21
CA ASN A 338 3.75 -10.30 4.44
C ASN A 338 3.32 -9.04 3.70
N ALA A 339 2.62 -9.25 2.59
CA ALA A 339 1.96 -8.23 1.80
C ALA A 339 0.65 -8.81 1.23
N TYR A 340 -0.18 -7.93 0.65
CA TYR A 340 -1.52 -8.28 0.17
C TYR A 340 -1.71 -7.77 -1.25
N VAL A 341 -2.33 -8.60 -2.10
CA VAL A 341 -2.57 -8.31 -3.52
C VAL A 341 -4.05 -8.47 -3.82
N LEU A 342 -4.64 -7.46 -4.44
CA LEU A 342 -6.04 -7.43 -4.82
C LEU A 342 -6.36 -8.61 -5.77
N GLN A 343 -7.44 -9.33 -5.48
CA GLN A 343 -7.93 -10.46 -6.28
C GLN A 343 -9.24 -10.13 -7.01
N THR A 344 -9.90 -9.06 -6.59
CA THR A 344 -11.08 -8.49 -7.25
C THR A 344 -10.66 -7.45 -8.29
N ALA A 345 -11.54 -7.14 -9.23
CA ALA A 345 -11.25 -6.10 -10.24
C ALA A 345 -11.20 -4.69 -9.64
N ASN A 346 -11.90 -4.46 -8.53
CA ASN A 346 -12.11 -3.13 -7.94
C ASN A 346 -11.81 -3.16 -6.44
N LEU A 347 -11.46 -2.00 -5.86
CA LEU A 347 -11.35 -1.77 -4.42
C LEU A 347 -12.71 -1.54 -3.77
N ALA A 348 -13.65 -0.93 -4.51
CA ALA A 348 -15.02 -0.72 -4.07
C ALA A 348 -16.01 -0.92 -5.23
N THR A 349 -17.27 -1.20 -4.89
CA THR A 349 -18.38 -1.23 -5.87
C THR A 349 -19.48 -0.29 -5.40
N ALA A 350 -20.44 0.07 -6.25
CA ALA A 350 -21.56 0.91 -5.81
C ALA A 350 -22.44 0.23 -4.73
N ALA A 351 -22.38 -1.10 -4.62
CA ALA A 351 -23.04 -1.87 -3.58
C ALA A 351 -22.09 -2.02 -2.39
N GLY A 352 -22.22 -1.17 -1.37
CA GLY A 352 -21.28 -1.16 -0.24
C GLY A 352 -21.08 -2.49 0.51
N PRO A 353 -22.07 -3.41 0.60
CA PRO A 353 -21.83 -4.73 1.20
C PRO A 353 -20.93 -5.65 0.38
N VAL A 354 -20.60 -5.31 -0.86
CA VAL A 354 -19.68 -6.07 -1.73
C VAL A 354 -18.28 -5.49 -1.58
N SER A 355 -17.38 -6.30 -1.01
CA SER A 355 -16.01 -5.89 -0.73
C SER A 355 -14.99 -6.32 -1.78
N SER A 356 -13.81 -5.72 -1.68
CA SER A 356 -12.60 -6.28 -2.26
C SER A 356 -12.10 -7.52 -1.51
N VAL A 357 -11.31 -8.33 -2.21
CA VAL A 357 -10.62 -9.50 -1.65
C VAL A 357 -9.13 -9.35 -1.90
N PHE A 358 -8.32 -9.62 -0.88
CA PHE A 358 -6.87 -9.60 -1.01
C PHE A 358 -6.28 -10.97 -0.70
N GLY A 359 -5.38 -11.42 -1.58
CA GLY A 359 -4.58 -12.62 -1.42
C GLY A 359 -3.30 -12.30 -0.66
N LEU A 360 -2.91 -13.17 0.25
CA LEU A 360 -1.68 -13.05 1.02
C LEU A 360 -0.46 -13.44 0.16
N VAL A 361 0.59 -12.64 0.25
CA VAL A 361 1.92 -12.94 -0.27
C VAL A 361 2.91 -12.87 0.89
N GLY A 362 3.68 -13.93 1.12
CA GLY A 362 4.73 -13.99 2.13
C GLY A 362 6.10 -14.18 1.48
N ALA A 363 7.15 -13.77 2.18
CA ALA A 363 8.53 -14.01 1.77
C ALA A 363 9.45 -14.28 2.96
N ILE A 364 10.60 -14.86 2.65
CA ILE A 364 11.77 -14.95 3.51
C ILE A 364 13.00 -14.55 2.69
N PRO A 365 14.05 -14.02 3.30
CA PRO A 365 14.14 -13.66 4.73
C PRO A 365 13.46 -12.32 5.08
N VAL A 366 13.48 -11.98 6.36
CA VAL A 366 13.29 -10.60 6.85
C VAL A 366 14.38 -9.71 6.24
N SER A 367 14.05 -8.53 5.70
CA SER A 367 15.03 -7.72 4.98
C SER A 367 14.77 -6.22 4.99
N GLY A 368 15.83 -5.41 4.99
CA GLY A 368 15.70 -3.97 4.74
C GLY A 368 15.22 -3.70 3.32
N LEU A 369 15.97 -4.18 2.34
CA LEU A 369 15.62 -4.20 0.92
C LEU A 369 15.44 -5.64 0.47
N LEU A 370 14.31 -5.97 -0.15
CA LEU A 370 13.95 -7.32 -0.59
C LEU A 370 13.53 -7.32 -2.06
N ALA A 371 14.44 -7.69 -2.97
CA ALA A 371 14.11 -7.84 -4.38
C ALA A 371 13.95 -9.33 -4.72
N GLN A 372 12.73 -9.79 -5.01
CA GLN A 372 12.45 -11.21 -5.27
C GLN A 372 11.68 -11.46 -6.57
N GLY A 373 12.30 -12.27 -7.43
CA GLY A 373 11.73 -12.72 -8.69
C GLY A 373 12.38 -12.03 -9.89
N ALA A 374 12.29 -12.68 -11.05
CA ALA A 374 12.90 -12.18 -12.28
C ALA A 374 12.40 -10.77 -12.60
N GLY A 375 13.33 -9.85 -12.85
CA GLY A 375 13.02 -8.45 -13.17
C GLY A 375 12.57 -7.61 -11.97
N ALA A 376 12.55 -8.14 -10.75
CA ALA A 376 12.38 -7.34 -9.54
C ALA A 376 13.60 -6.42 -9.37
N LEU A 377 13.37 -5.11 -9.18
CA LEU A 377 14.44 -4.13 -9.02
C LEU A 377 14.19 -3.22 -7.81
N ILE A 378 15.17 -3.13 -6.92
CA ILE A 378 15.22 -2.06 -5.92
C ILE A 378 16.43 -1.18 -6.22
N THR A 379 16.21 0.11 -6.42
CA THR A 379 17.26 1.12 -6.48
C THR A 379 17.22 1.93 -5.18
N SER A 380 18.33 2.00 -4.44
CA SER A 380 18.41 2.73 -3.18
C SER A 380 19.58 3.70 -3.18
N ILE A 381 19.32 4.98 -2.93
CA ILE A 381 20.33 6.04 -2.90
C ILE A 381 20.24 6.78 -1.57
N GLY A 382 21.32 6.83 -0.80
CA GLY A 382 21.39 7.62 0.44
C GLY A 382 20.61 7.03 1.64
N THR A 383 20.24 5.75 1.59
CA THR A 383 19.40 5.13 2.64
C THR A 383 20.24 4.61 3.80
N THR A 384 19.77 4.86 5.02
CA THR A 384 20.27 4.19 6.23
C THR A 384 19.36 3.00 6.57
N ILE A 385 19.94 1.82 6.67
CA ILE A 385 19.23 0.55 6.91
C ILE A 385 19.79 -0.07 8.17
N ASN A 386 18.95 -0.25 9.19
CA ASN A 386 19.30 -0.91 10.45
C ASN A 386 18.47 -2.18 10.60
N VAL A 387 19.12 -3.32 10.79
CA VAL A 387 18.46 -4.62 10.99
C VAL A 387 18.90 -5.19 12.32
N SER A 388 18.00 -5.18 13.30
CA SER A 388 18.24 -5.77 14.62
C SER A 388 17.66 -7.19 14.75
N SER A 389 16.80 -7.58 13.81
CA SER A 389 16.20 -8.91 13.77
C SER A 389 17.24 -10.00 13.48
N GLY A 390 17.15 -11.12 14.21
CA GLY A 390 17.94 -12.33 13.95
C GLY A 390 17.29 -13.22 12.88
N ASN A 391 17.54 -14.53 12.94
CA ASN A 391 16.88 -15.53 12.07
C ASN A 391 17.14 -15.28 10.57
N PHE A 392 18.42 -15.13 10.20
CA PHE A 392 18.85 -14.99 8.81
C PHE A 392 18.34 -13.73 8.10
N ALA A 393 17.96 -12.70 8.86
CA ALA A 393 17.56 -11.40 8.33
C ALA A 393 18.71 -10.74 7.56
N ALA A 394 18.39 -9.90 6.56
CA ALA A 394 19.39 -9.25 5.72
C ALA A 394 19.20 -7.72 5.68
N GLY A 395 20.29 -6.97 5.54
CA GLY A 395 20.22 -5.55 5.20
C GLY A 395 19.64 -5.34 3.80
N ALA A 396 20.24 -6.02 2.83
CA ALA A 396 19.75 -6.13 1.46
C ALA A 396 19.72 -7.59 1.02
N ASP A 397 18.62 -8.01 0.40
CA ASP A 397 18.41 -9.36 -0.15
C ASP A 397 17.96 -9.26 -1.61
N ALA A 398 18.69 -9.97 -2.48
CA ALA A 398 18.31 -10.17 -3.87
C ALA A 398 18.14 -11.66 -4.13
N GLY A 399 16.92 -12.09 -4.43
CA GLY A 399 16.55 -13.49 -4.59
C GLY A 399 15.84 -13.78 -5.90
N LEU A 400 15.95 -15.02 -6.40
CA LEU A 400 15.12 -15.53 -7.50
C LEU A 400 15.20 -14.69 -8.79
N GLY A 401 16.40 -14.18 -9.12
CA GLY A 401 16.61 -13.28 -10.26
C GLY A 401 16.28 -11.81 -10.00
N GLY A 402 16.05 -11.43 -8.74
CA GLY A 402 15.89 -10.02 -8.32
C GLY A 402 17.21 -9.27 -8.28
N THR A 403 17.13 -7.94 -8.33
CA THR A 403 18.29 -7.03 -8.29
C THR A 403 18.12 -5.95 -7.22
N VAL A 404 19.14 -5.74 -6.40
CA VAL A 404 19.28 -4.54 -5.56
C VAL A 404 20.46 -3.71 -6.07
N ASP A 405 20.20 -2.48 -6.49
CA ASP A 405 21.20 -1.50 -6.87
C ASP A 405 21.26 -0.40 -5.79
N MET A 406 22.39 -0.31 -5.09
CA MET A 406 22.60 0.60 -3.96
C MET A 406 23.76 1.56 -4.23
N THR A 407 23.54 2.85 -3.94
CA THR A 407 24.58 3.90 -3.94
C THR A 407 24.51 4.73 -2.66
N ASP A 408 25.65 5.00 -2.01
CA ASP A 408 25.72 5.81 -0.79
C ASP A 408 24.78 5.32 0.34
N ASN A 409 24.67 4.00 0.51
CA ASN A 409 23.85 3.43 1.58
C ASN A 409 24.70 3.08 2.80
N THR A 410 24.10 3.19 3.98
CA THR A 410 24.66 2.66 5.23
C THR A 410 23.79 1.52 5.72
N ILE A 411 24.34 0.30 5.76
CA ILE A 411 23.67 -0.91 6.25
C ILE A 411 24.34 -1.35 7.54
N THR A 412 23.57 -1.48 8.61
CA THR A 412 24.01 -2.05 9.88
C THR A 412 23.11 -3.21 10.29
N THR A 413 23.68 -4.39 10.50
CA THR A 413 22.94 -5.59 10.91
C THR A 413 23.49 -6.17 12.20
N THR A 414 22.68 -6.24 13.25
CA THR A 414 23.11 -6.65 14.61
C THR A 414 22.45 -7.93 15.11
N GLY A 415 21.42 -8.44 14.44
CA GLY A 415 20.75 -9.67 14.83
C GLY A 415 21.61 -10.92 14.64
N ALA A 416 21.46 -11.92 15.52
CA ALA A 416 22.20 -13.18 15.42
C ALA A 416 21.93 -13.90 14.09
N SER A 417 23.00 -14.40 13.46
CA SER A 417 23.01 -15.01 12.13
C SER A 417 22.41 -14.12 11.02
N ALA A 418 22.39 -12.79 11.20
CA ALA A 418 21.96 -11.85 10.17
C ALA A 418 23.07 -11.62 9.14
N PHE A 419 22.66 -11.09 7.99
CA PHE A 419 23.53 -10.79 6.86
C PHE A 419 23.52 -9.30 6.53
N GLY A 420 24.68 -8.75 6.16
CA GLY A 420 24.72 -7.40 5.60
C GLY A 420 24.02 -7.37 4.23
N ILE A 421 24.58 -8.14 3.30
CA ILE A 421 24.05 -8.38 1.96
C ILE A 421 23.86 -9.88 1.78
N ARG A 422 22.70 -10.28 1.24
CA ARG A 422 22.37 -11.64 0.88
C ARG A 422 21.94 -11.73 -0.58
N VAL A 423 22.40 -12.78 -1.26
CA VAL A 423 22.01 -13.12 -2.62
C VAL A 423 21.58 -14.58 -2.68
N ASP A 424 20.41 -14.83 -3.24
CA ASP A 424 19.84 -16.17 -3.42
C ASP A 424 19.48 -16.42 -4.89
N SER A 425 19.71 -17.63 -5.40
CA SER A 425 19.08 -18.15 -6.65
C SER A 425 19.03 -17.16 -7.83
N ASN A 426 20.18 -16.84 -8.43
CA ASN A 426 20.37 -15.86 -9.52
C ASN A 426 20.16 -14.39 -9.13
N GLY A 427 20.05 -14.07 -7.85
CA GLY A 427 19.99 -12.68 -7.40
C GLY A 427 21.27 -11.90 -7.71
N THR A 428 21.12 -10.58 -7.77
CA THR A 428 22.24 -9.65 -8.02
C THR A 428 22.18 -8.48 -7.05
N VAL A 429 23.31 -8.16 -6.42
CA VAL A 429 23.48 -6.91 -5.68
C VAL A 429 24.62 -6.11 -6.28
N ILE A 430 24.35 -4.83 -6.54
CA ILE A 430 25.33 -3.86 -7.03
C ILE A 430 25.43 -2.74 -5.99
N GLY A 431 26.63 -2.42 -5.53
CA GLY A 431 26.89 -1.43 -4.49
C GLY A 431 27.94 -0.42 -4.88
N ARG A 432 27.67 0.86 -4.60
CA ARG A 432 28.61 1.96 -4.85
C ARG A 432 28.70 2.86 -3.62
N ASP A 433 29.91 3.25 -3.25
CA ASP A 433 30.18 4.24 -2.20
C ASP A 433 29.42 3.96 -0.89
N SER A 434 29.21 2.68 -0.57
CA SER A 434 28.34 2.27 0.53
C SER A 434 29.14 1.76 1.72
N ARG A 435 28.47 1.64 2.87
CA ARG A 435 29.03 1.03 4.08
C ARG A 435 28.11 -0.09 4.54
N VAL A 436 28.68 -1.26 4.78
CA VAL A 436 28.01 -2.44 5.34
C VAL A 436 28.73 -2.87 6.60
N THR A 437 28.01 -2.98 7.71
CA THR A 437 28.54 -3.46 8.99
C THR A 437 27.62 -4.56 9.54
N THR A 438 28.17 -5.74 9.74
CA THR A 438 27.45 -6.89 10.31
C THR A 438 28.09 -7.28 11.64
N ALA A 439 27.37 -7.00 12.72
CA ALA A 439 27.83 -7.18 14.10
C ALA A 439 27.14 -8.35 14.83
N GLY A 440 26.08 -8.92 14.25
CA GLY A 440 25.39 -10.08 14.80
C GLY A 440 26.25 -11.34 14.75
N ALA A 441 26.29 -12.12 15.82
CA ALA A 441 27.14 -13.31 15.91
C ALA A 441 26.70 -14.41 14.91
N GLY A 442 27.68 -15.12 14.33
CA GLY A 442 27.45 -16.30 13.49
C GLY A 442 26.77 -16.02 12.13
N GLY A 443 26.84 -14.79 11.63
CA GLY A 443 26.34 -14.41 10.30
C GLY A 443 27.47 -14.21 9.28
N ALA A 444 27.18 -13.45 8.22
CA ALA A 444 28.18 -13.01 7.24
C ALA A 444 27.89 -11.59 6.77
N ALA A 445 28.93 -10.78 6.50
CA ALA A 445 28.69 -9.45 5.94
C ALA A 445 28.17 -9.53 4.50
N LEU A 446 28.71 -10.46 3.70
CA LEU A 446 28.22 -10.84 2.38
C LEU A 446 27.88 -12.33 2.37
N PHE A 447 26.73 -12.69 1.85
CA PHE A 447 26.29 -14.07 1.76
C PHE A 447 25.71 -14.39 0.39
N ILE A 448 26.14 -15.49 -0.22
CA ILE A 448 25.50 -16.06 -1.40
C ILE A 448 24.99 -17.44 -1.04
N ASN A 449 23.69 -17.69 -1.18
CA ASN A 449 23.04 -18.95 -0.83
C ASN A 449 22.52 -19.68 -2.07
N GLY A 450 22.99 -20.90 -2.29
CA GLY A 450 22.44 -21.80 -3.31
C GLY A 450 22.64 -21.28 -4.73
N GLY A 451 23.86 -20.85 -5.05
CA GLY A 451 24.25 -20.21 -6.31
C GLY A 451 23.73 -20.81 -7.63
N PRO A 452 23.81 -20.05 -8.74
CA PRO A 452 24.67 -18.86 -8.88
C PRO A 452 24.06 -17.58 -8.30
N GLY A 453 24.91 -16.65 -7.89
CA GLY A 453 24.55 -15.31 -7.44
C GLY A 453 25.69 -14.33 -7.73
N SER A 454 25.37 -13.03 -7.80
CA SER A 454 26.35 -11.98 -8.09
C SER A 454 26.33 -10.86 -7.06
N ILE A 455 27.51 -10.47 -6.57
CA ILE A 455 27.74 -9.29 -5.74
C ILE A 455 28.83 -8.44 -6.40
N ASP A 456 28.53 -7.19 -6.75
CA ASP A 456 29.48 -6.25 -7.35
C ASP A 456 29.53 -4.97 -6.53
N LEU A 457 30.66 -4.70 -5.86
CA LEU A 457 30.81 -3.58 -4.95
C LEU A 457 31.98 -2.69 -5.38
N THR A 458 31.71 -1.41 -5.60
CA THR A 458 32.70 -0.38 -5.90
C THR A 458 32.78 0.63 -4.77
N SER A 459 34.00 0.98 -4.34
CA SER A 459 34.26 1.96 -3.28
C SER A 459 33.47 1.73 -1.99
N THR A 460 33.15 0.46 -1.70
CA THR A 460 32.26 0.08 -0.60
C THR A 460 33.07 -0.55 0.52
N THR A 461 32.75 -0.19 1.76
CA THR A 461 33.38 -0.77 2.96
C THR A 461 32.47 -1.82 3.57
N VAL A 462 33.00 -3.03 3.76
CA VAL A 462 32.26 -4.17 4.31
C VAL A 462 32.99 -4.70 5.54
N GLN A 463 32.31 -4.71 6.68
CA GLN A 463 32.90 -5.09 7.96
C GLN A 463 32.03 -6.10 8.70
N ALA A 464 32.55 -7.30 8.94
CA ALA A 464 32.00 -8.28 9.87
C ALA A 464 32.70 -8.11 11.24
N THR A 465 31.97 -7.65 12.25
CA THR A 465 32.51 -7.44 13.60
C THR A 465 31.97 -8.42 14.64
N GLY A 466 30.88 -9.13 14.31
CA GLY A 466 30.29 -10.12 15.20
C GLY A 466 31.20 -11.32 15.45
N ALA A 467 31.07 -11.95 16.61
CA ALA A 467 31.79 -13.18 16.91
C ALA A 467 31.44 -14.27 15.89
N GLY A 468 32.45 -14.93 15.31
CA GLY A 468 32.27 -15.96 14.29
C GLY A 468 31.57 -15.46 13.02
N THR A 469 31.57 -14.16 12.76
CA THR A 469 30.95 -13.56 11.56
C THR A 469 32.00 -13.43 10.48
N VAL A 470 31.78 -14.07 9.34
CA VAL A 470 32.71 -14.05 8.21
C VAL A 470 32.49 -12.83 7.33
N GLY A 471 33.53 -12.42 6.58
CA GLY A 471 33.41 -11.32 5.64
C GLY A 471 32.46 -11.69 4.49
N LEU A 472 32.82 -12.72 3.73
CA LEU A 472 32.05 -13.32 2.66
C LEU A 472 31.87 -14.81 2.94
N SER A 473 30.62 -15.29 2.90
CA SER A 473 30.31 -16.72 2.82
C SER A 473 29.63 -17.03 1.49
N SER A 474 30.25 -17.90 0.70
CA SER A 474 29.75 -18.30 -0.62
C SER A 474 29.35 -19.75 -0.62
N LEU A 475 28.05 -20.00 -0.64
CA LEU A 475 27.44 -21.31 -0.81
C LEU A 475 26.95 -21.48 -2.24
N ASN A 476 27.71 -22.21 -3.06
CA ASN A 476 27.27 -22.61 -4.40
C ASN A 476 26.87 -24.08 -4.36
N LEU A 477 25.62 -24.39 -4.71
CA LEU A 477 25.06 -25.75 -4.71
C LEU A 477 25.01 -26.38 -6.12
N THR A 478 25.55 -25.69 -7.13
CA THR A 478 25.45 -26.06 -8.54
C THR A 478 26.83 -26.10 -9.19
N ALA A 479 27.39 -27.30 -9.38
CA ALA A 479 28.78 -27.49 -9.82
C ALA A 479 29.12 -26.86 -11.18
N THR A 480 28.13 -26.62 -12.05
CA THR A 480 28.31 -26.02 -13.38
C THR A 480 28.12 -24.51 -13.39
N SER A 481 27.67 -23.92 -12.28
CA SER A 481 27.45 -22.49 -12.14
C SER A 481 28.49 -21.90 -11.20
N VAL A 482 28.74 -20.61 -11.31
CA VAL A 482 29.77 -19.92 -10.53
C VAL A 482 29.15 -18.75 -9.79
N ASN A 483 29.43 -18.66 -8.49
CA ASN A 483 29.15 -17.45 -7.73
C ASN A 483 30.16 -16.37 -8.11
N LEU A 484 29.69 -15.14 -8.28
CA LEU A 484 30.50 -14.04 -8.76
C LEU A 484 30.56 -12.94 -7.72
N VAL A 485 31.77 -12.59 -7.28
CA VAL A 485 31.99 -11.46 -6.38
C VAL A 485 33.06 -10.56 -6.98
N ARG A 486 32.72 -9.28 -7.18
CA ARG A 486 33.66 -8.26 -7.63
C ARG A 486 33.75 -7.16 -6.60
N LEU A 487 34.95 -6.84 -6.17
CA LEU A 487 35.24 -5.74 -5.26
C LEU A 487 36.25 -4.81 -5.94
N SER A 488 35.91 -3.53 -6.09
CA SER A 488 36.79 -2.53 -6.69
C SER A 488 36.92 -1.33 -5.76
N GLY A 489 38.12 -1.05 -5.26
CA GLY A 489 38.32 -0.14 -4.14
C GLY A 489 37.73 -0.70 -2.83
N GLY A 490 37.64 0.15 -1.81
CA GLY A 490 36.99 -0.19 -0.54
C GLY A 490 37.67 -1.32 0.24
N SER A 491 36.88 -2.05 1.03
CA SER A 491 37.40 -3.14 1.87
C SER A 491 36.38 -4.24 2.19
N LEU A 492 36.89 -5.45 2.44
CA LEU A 492 36.16 -6.57 3.02
C LEU A 492 36.96 -7.09 4.23
N ALA A 493 36.42 -6.95 5.44
CA ALA A 493 37.10 -7.39 6.65
C ALA A 493 36.19 -8.21 7.55
N SER A 494 36.71 -9.32 8.08
CA SER A 494 36.20 -9.93 9.31
C SER A 494 37.13 -9.60 10.47
N ALA A 495 36.59 -9.15 11.59
CA ALA A 495 37.38 -8.73 12.75
C ALA A 495 37.96 -9.92 13.53
N THR A 496 37.25 -11.04 13.58
CA THR A 496 37.61 -12.19 14.43
C THR A 496 37.56 -13.54 13.71
N SER A 497 37.14 -13.56 12.44
CA SER A 497 36.94 -14.79 11.68
C SER A 497 37.62 -14.70 10.30
N THR A 498 37.25 -15.60 9.41
CA THR A 498 37.76 -15.69 8.05
C THR A 498 37.21 -14.55 7.18
N ALA A 499 38.04 -14.00 6.29
CA ALA A 499 37.56 -12.98 5.35
C ALA A 499 36.62 -13.58 4.29
N VAL A 500 36.99 -14.72 3.72
CA VAL A 500 36.23 -15.44 2.69
C VAL A 500 36.13 -16.91 3.05
N GLU A 501 34.91 -17.43 3.16
CA GLU A 501 34.65 -18.86 3.17
C GLU A 501 33.83 -19.28 1.94
N ALA A 502 34.13 -20.46 1.39
CA ALA A 502 33.47 -20.92 0.17
C ALA A 502 33.24 -22.43 0.14
N GLN A 503 32.10 -22.79 -0.47
CA GLN A 503 31.80 -24.13 -0.95
C GLN A 503 31.30 -24.04 -2.40
N GLY A 504 31.79 -24.95 -3.24
CA GLY A 504 31.49 -24.99 -4.66
C GLY A 504 32.26 -23.93 -5.46
N PRO A 505 31.91 -23.70 -6.73
CA PRO A 505 32.62 -22.74 -7.57
C PRO A 505 32.37 -21.26 -7.18
N LEU A 506 33.45 -20.51 -6.94
CA LEU A 506 33.44 -19.07 -6.65
C LEU A 506 34.51 -18.37 -7.49
N ASN A 507 34.11 -17.30 -8.17
CA ASN A 507 35.01 -16.32 -8.78
C ASN A 507 34.97 -15.03 -7.97
N LEU A 508 36.06 -14.73 -7.29
CA LEU A 508 36.27 -13.51 -6.52
C LEU A 508 37.34 -12.65 -7.20
N THR A 509 36.96 -11.44 -7.61
CA THR A 509 37.90 -10.45 -8.16
C THR A 509 38.03 -9.27 -7.21
N THR A 510 39.26 -8.85 -6.94
CA THR A 510 39.54 -7.62 -6.19
C THR A 510 40.46 -6.69 -6.98
N ALA A 511 40.16 -5.39 -6.97
CA ALA A 511 40.94 -4.38 -7.65
C ALA A 511 41.14 -3.16 -6.75
N GLY A 512 42.34 -2.97 -6.19
CA GLY A 512 42.61 -1.89 -5.24
C GLY A 512 41.80 -2.01 -3.94
N THR A 513 41.42 -3.23 -3.56
CA THR A 513 40.60 -3.52 -2.37
C THR A 513 41.47 -4.07 -1.25
N VAL A 514 41.15 -3.74 0.00
CA VAL A 514 41.75 -4.37 1.18
C VAL A 514 40.87 -5.52 1.67
N VAL A 515 41.41 -6.73 1.73
CA VAL A 515 40.72 -7.93 2.24
C VAL A 515 41.47 -8.49 3.44
N THR A 516 40.80 -8.55 4.60
CA THR A 516 41.44 -8.90 5.88
C THR A 516 40.65 -9.93 6.67
N GLY A 517 41.30 -11.04 7.00
CA GLY A 517 40.79 -12.06 7.92
C GLY A 517 41.38 -11.90 9.31
N GLY A 518 40.67 -11.24 10.22
CA GLY A 518 41.15 -10.95 11.58
C GLY A 518 41.35 -12.21 12.44
N GLY A 519 40.71 -13.33 12.08
CA GLY A 519 40.98 -14.65 12.68
C GLY A 519 42.26 -15.33 12.19
N GLY A 520 43.07 -14.64 11.35
CA GLY A 520 44.28 -15.18 10.75
C GLY A 520 44.05 -15.87 9.41
N LEU A 521 42.80 -16.14 9.00
CA LEU A 521 42.46 -16.76 7.72
C LEU A 521 41.89 -15.76 6.73
N LEU A 522 42.55 -15.59 5.59
CA LEU A 522 42.02 -14.87 4.44
C LEU A 522 40.93 -15.70 3.74
N LEU A 523 41.23 -16.98 3.48
CA LEU A 523 40.39 -17.88 2.70
C LEU A 523 40.26 -19.24 3.39
N GLN A 524 39.03 -19.74 3.48
CA GLN A 524 38.75 -21.09 3.93
C GLN A 524 37.77 -21.78 2.99
N THR A 525 38.05 -23.00 2.56
CA THR A 525 37.02 -23.85 1.94
C THR A 525 36.39 -24.75 3.00
N PHE A 526 35.11 -25.08 2.83
CA PHE A 526 34.44 -26.03 3.72
C PHE A 526 33.63 -27.07 2.93
N ALA A 527 33.50 -28.26 3.50
CA ALA A 527 32.53 -29.26 3.06
C ALA A 527 31.17 -28.90 3.63
N SER A 528 30.16 -28.80 2.78
CA SER A 528 28.78 -28.61 3.25
C SER A 528 28.05 -29.92 3.36
N THR A 529 27.20 -30.00 4.37
CA THR A 529 26.21 -31.05 4.54
C THR A 529 24.92 -30.77 3.77
N PHE A 530 24.83 -29.61 3.10
CA PHE A 530 23.68 -29.18 2.30
C PHE A 530 23.98 -29.33 0.80
N GLY A 531 23.04 -29.95 0.08
CA GLY A 531 23.15 -30.21 -1.35
C GLY A 531 24.06 -31.41 -1.70
N PRO A 532 24.20 -31.72 -3.00
CA PRO A 532 25.05 -32.80 -3.45
C PRO A 532 26.53 -32.47 -3.20
N ALA A 533 27.31 -33.51 -2.89
CA ALA A 533 28.77 -33.39 -2.82
C ALA A 533 29.30 -32.91 -4.17
N GLN A 534 30.12 -31.86 -4.15
CA GLN A 534 30.70 -31.26 -5.34
C GLN A 534 32.07 -30.66 -5.02
N PRO A 535 32.96 -30.53 -6.03
CA PRO A 535 34.24 -29.85 -5.84
C PRO A 535 34.06 -28.39 -5.47
N THR A 536 34.88 -27.92 -4.52
CA THR A 536 35.04 -26.48 -4.26
C THR A 536 36.21 -25.97 -5.08
N ALA A 537 35.97 -24.91 -5.85
CA ALA A 537 36.98 -24.23 -6.65
C ALA A 537 36.84 -22.73 -6.45
N VAL A 538 37.87 -22.11 -5.89
CA VAL A 538 37.91 -20.65 -5.68
C VAL A 538 38.95 -20.06 -6.61
N GLN A 539 38.50 -19.27 -7.58
CA GLN A 539 39.36 -18.39 -8.35
C GLN A 539 39.38 -17.02 -7.67
N PHE A 540 40.55 -16.64 -7.13
CA PHE A 540 40.74 -15.35 -6.48
C PHE A 540 41.76 -14.52 -7.26
N ASP A 541 41.26 -13.57 -8.04
CA ASP A 541 42.06 -12.64 -8.84
C ASP A 541 42.20 -11.29 -8.12
N ALA A 542 43.42 -10.94 -7.69
CA ALA A 542 43.72 -9.67 -7.03
C ALA A 542 44.61 -8.79 -7.92
N SER A 543 44.24 -7.51 -8.07
CA SER A 543 44.88 -6.58 -9.00
C SER A 543 44.92 -5.14 -8.46
N ASN A 544 45.55 -4.22 -9.21
CA ASN A 544 45.54 -2.77 -8.93
C ASN A 544 45.94 -2.38 -7.50
N GLY A 545 46.90 -3.10 -6.91
CA GLY A 545 47.39 -2.83 -5.57
C GLY A 545 46.47 -3.34 -4.44
N SER A 546 45.60 -4.31 -4.70
CA SER A 546 44.85 -5.00 -3.63
C SER A 546 45.76 -5.53 -2.53
N VAL A 547 45.31 -5.45 -1.28
CA VAL A 547 46.03 -5.94 -0.09
C VAL A 547 45.24 -7.09 0.51
N LEU A 548 45.87 -8.25 0.64
CA LEU A 548 45.26 -9.46 1.18
C LEU A 548 45.98 -9.85 2.49
N THR A 549 45.24 -10.07 3.58
CA THR A 549 45.82 -10.38 4.89
C THR A 549 45.17 -11.63 5.49
N GLY A 550 46.00 -12.65 5.76
CA GLY A 550 45.63 -13.94 6.37
C GLY A 550 46.10 -15.13 5.53
N ASP A 551 45.96 -16.33 6.09
CA ASP A 551 46.32 -17.60 5.46
C ASP A 551 45.16 -18.19 4.63
N ALA A 552 45.48 -19.16 3.77
CA ALA A 552 44.50 -19.98 3.08
C ALA A 552 44.45 -21.39 3.67
N LEU A 553 43.25 -21.88 3.98
CA LEU A 553 43.02 -23.21 4.53
C LEU A 553 42.01 -24.00 3.68
N VAL A 554 42.39 -25.22 3.32
CA VAL A 554 41.44 -26.20 2.79
C VAL A 554 40.97 -27.06 3.97
N ALA A 555 39.75 -26.83 4.47
CA ALA A 555 39.17 -27.69 5.49
C ALA A 555 38.59 -28.95 4.84
N ALA A 556 38.99 -30.11 5.36
CA ALA A 556 38.56 -31.43 4.92
C ALA A 556 37.20 -31.82 5.47
#